data_AF-A0A372QI90-F1
#
_entry.id   AF-A0A372QI90-F1
#
_cell.length_a   1.000
_cell.length_b   1.000
_cell.length_c   1.000
_cell.angle_alpha   90.00
_cell.angle_beta   90.00
_cell.angle_gamma   90.00
#
_symmetry.space_group_name_H-M   'P 1'
#
loop_
_entity.id
_entity.type
_entity.pdbx_description
1 polymer ?
#
loop_
_entity_poly.entity_id
_entity_poly.type
_entity_poly.pdbx_seq_one_letter_code
_entity_poly.pdbx_strand_id
1 'polypeptide(L)'
;DLGVEEVLTQFYSISWYEFVLYTIEETNGIFSKIQLHFNNYITINDEDYIESYAVIKGIFRHKGNNGKYYAFIVIDWFKNINQKHSVLECPFYQIQDIGNQRMPRLL
;
A
#
# COMPACT_ATOMS: atom_id res chain seq x y z
N ASP A 1 25.72 31.29 28.33
CA ASP A 1 24.49 32.05 28.08
C ASP A 1 24.31 32.18 26.58
N LEU A 2 23.11 31.82 26.09
CA LEU A 2 22.60 31.85 24.70
C LEU A 2 23.45 31.08 23.65
N GLY A 3 23.03 29.99 23.02
CA GLY A 3 21.77 29.26 23.01
C GLY A 3 22.00 28.06 22.10
N VAL A 4 21.89 26.86 22.66
CA VAL A 4 21.79 25.62 21.88
C VAL A 4 20.39 25.66 21.29
N GLU A 5 20.21 26.35 20.17
CA GLU A 5 18.96 26.23 19.41
C GLU A 5 18.96 24.84 18.78
N GLU A 6 18.38 23.92 19.57
CA GLU A 6 17.56 22.81 19.13
C GLU A 6 17.66 22.57 17.63
N VAL A 7 18.54 21.64 17.25
CA VAL A 7 18.27 20.81 16.09
C VAL A 7 16.89 20.24 16.35
N LEU A 8 15.86 20.84 15.75
CA LEU A 8 14.49 20.37 15.72
C LEU A 8 14.48 19.06 14.93
N THR A 9 15.03 17.98 15.51
CA THR A 9 14.57 16.64 15.23
C THR A 9 13.17 16.55 15.82
N GLN A 10 12.22 17.19 15.15
CA GLN A 10 10.83 16.92 15.34
C GLN A 10 10.63 15.47 14.91
N PHE A 11 10.68 14.56 15.88
CA PHE A 11 10.32 13.17 15.68
C PHE A 11 8.83 13.17 15.32
N TYR A 12 8.52 13.29 14.03
CA TYR A 12 7.18 13.04 13.54
C TYR A 12 6.87 11.56 13.80
N SER A 13 6.09 11.28 14.83
CA SER A 13 5.61 9.92 15.09
C SER A 13 4.72 9.49 13.94
N ILE A 14 5.11 8.42 13.25
CA ILE A 14 4.25 7.78 12.25
C ILE A 14 3.20 6.97 12.99
N SER A 15 1.93 7.29 12.77
CA SER A 15 0.82 6.47 13.23
C SER A 15 0.55 5.35 12.23
N TRP A 16 0.60 4.12 12.72
CA TRP A 16 0.23 2.92 11.98
C TRP A 16 -1.21 2.52 12.29
N TYR A 17 -1.88 1.95 11.29
CA TYR A 17 -3.30 1.57 11.37
C TYR A 17 -3.48 0.11 10.96
N GLU A 18 -4.47 -0.54 11.56
CA GLU A 18 -4.84 -1.92 11.24
C GLU A 18 -5.59 -2.02 9.90
N PHE A 19 -6.36 -0.98 9.55
CA PHE A 19 -7.12 -0.92 8.32
C PHE A 19 -7.35 0.50 7.83
N VAL A 20 -7.76 0.62 6.56
CA VAL A 20 -8.23 1.84 5.92
C VAL A 20 -9.54 1.57 5.19
N LEU A 21 -10.43 2.57 5.18
CA LEU A 21 -11.70 2.52 4.46
C LEU A 21 -11.62 3.50 3.29
N TYR A 22 -11.97 3.04 2.10
CA TYR A 22 -12.15 3.90 0.93
C TYR A 22 -13.49 3.63 0.27
N THR A 23 -14.05 4.65 -0.37
CA THR A 23 -15.34 4.56 -1.05
C THR A 23 -15.10 4.59 -2.55
N ILE A 24 -15.72 3.67 -3.26
CA ILE A 24 -15.74 3.66 -4.73
C ILE A 24 -17.15 3.96 -5.22
N GLU A 25 -17.24 4.69 -6.32
CA GLU A 25 -18.48 4.80 -7.09
C GLU A 25 -18.55 3.62 -8.06
N GLU A 26 -19.60 2.84 -7.95
CA GLU A 26 -19.92 1.76 -8.88
C GLU A 26 -20.77 2.29 -10.06
N THR A 27 -21.29 1.38 -10.88
CA THR A 27 -22.26 1.74 -11.92
C THR A 27 -23.53 2.34 -11.30
N ASN A 28 -24.06 3.38 -11.95
CA ASN A 28 -25.32 4.04 -11.60
C ASN A 28 -25.32 4.83 -10.28
N GLY A 29 -24.16 5.35 -9.84
CA GLY A 29 -24.06 6.25 -8.68
C GLY A 29 -24.23 5.55 -7.32
N ILE A 30 -24.14 4.22 -7.29
CA ILE A 30 -24.06 3.45 -6.04
C ILE A 30 -22.64 3.57 -5.49
N PHE A 31 -22.51 3.82 -4.19
CA PHE A 31 -21.21 3.92 -3.54
C PHE A 31 -20.96 2.70 -2.65
N SER A 32 -19.86 1.99 -2.91
CA SER A 32 -19.41 0.86 -2.10
C SER A 32 -18.26 1.27 -1.20
N LYS A 33 -18.29 0.78 0.04
CA LYS A 33 -17.23 1.01 1.02
C LYS A 33 -16.36 -0.23 1.10
N ILE A 34 -15.09 -0.06 0.77
CA ILE A 34 -14.10 -1.13 0.80
C ILE A 34 -13.18 -0.91 2.01
N GLN A 35 -12.89 -2.00 2.72
CA GLN A 35 -11.99 -2.01 3.86
C GLN A 35 -10.75 -2.82 3.51
N LEU A 36 -9.57 -2.19 3.58
CA LEU A 36 -8.29 -2.85 3.40
C LEU A 36 -7.61 -3.00 4.75
N HIS A 37 -7.24 -4.23 5.08
CA HIS A 37 -6.54 -4.55 6.31
C HIS A 37 -5.06 -4.83 6.06
N PHE A 38 -4.27 -4.66 7.11
CA PHE A 38 -2.96 -5.29 7.21
C PHE A 38 -3.06 -6.79 6.84
N ASN A 39 -2.05 -7.29 6.10
CA ASN A 39 -2.00 -8.64 5.55
C ASN A 39 -3.11 -9.02 4.55
N ASN A 40 -3.93 -8.09 4.06
CA ASN A 40 -4.77 -8.38 2.90
C ASN A 40 -3.91 -8.52 1.64
N TYR A 41 -4.29 -9.48 0.79
CA TYR A 41 -3.76 -9.66 -0.55
C TYR A 41 -4.61 -8.82 -1.50
N ILE A 42 -3.97 -8.00 -2.31
CA ILE A 42 -4.62 -7.05 -3.21
C ILE A 42 -4.07 -7.20 -4.62
N THR A 43 -4.90 -6.83 -5.58
CA THR A 43 -4.48 -6.58 -6.96
C THR A 43 -4.33 -5.09 -7.14
N ILE A 44 -3.21 -4.66 -7.72
CA ILE A 44 -2.97 -3.27 -8.10
C ILE A 44 -2.86 -3.23 -9.61
N ASN A 45 -3.72 -2.43 -10.23
CA ASN A 45 -3.59 -2.12 -11.65
C ASN A 45 -2.53 -1.02 -11.79
N ASP A 46 -1.35 -1.39 -12.29
CA ASP A 46 -0.26 -0.49 -12.62
C ASP A 46 0.00 -0.63 -14.13
N GLU A 47 0.10 0.49 -14.85
CA GLU A 47 0.35 0.49 -16.30
C GLU A 47 1.66 -0.22 -16.67
N ASP A 48 2.63 -0.22 -15.74
CA ASP A 48 3.92 -0.88 -15.92
C ASP A 48 3.86 -2.40 -15.67
N TYR A 49 2.76 -2.92 -15.08
CA TYR A 49 2.66 -4.31 -14.63
C TYR A 49 1.27 -4.93 -14.91
N ILE A 50 1.25 -5.86 -15.87
CA ILE A 50 0.02 -6.48 -16.41
C ILE A 50 -0.79 -7.25 -15.35
N GLU A 51 -0.14 -7.84 -14.35
CA GLU A 51 -0.78 -8.53 -13.21
C GLU A 51 0.05 -8.33 -11.95
N SER A 52 -0.35 -7.38 -11.09
CA SER A 52 0.42 -7.01 -9.90
C SER A 52 -0.31 -7.38 -8.64
N TYR A 53 0.04 -8.52 -8.08
CA TYR A 53 -0.44 -8.92 -6.76
C TYR A 53 0.50 -8.37 -5.70
N ALA A 54 -0.06 -7.95 -4.57
CA ALA A 54 0.72 -7.50 -3.44
C ALA A 54 0.06 -7.88 -2.12
N VAL A 55 0.82 -7.89 -1.03
CA VAL A 55 0.29 -8.02 0.33
C VAL A 55 0.56 -6.75 1.10
N ILE A 56 -0.45 -6.25 1.83
CA ILE A 56 -0.32 -5.06 2.66
C ILE A 56 0.53 -5.40 3.89
N LYS A 57 1.65 -4.69 4.07
CA LYS A 57 2.58 -4.80 5.20
C LYS A 57 2.52 -3.64 6.17
N GLY A 58 1.78 -2.60 5.83
CA GLY A 58 1.57 -1.49 6.76
C GLY A 58 0.64 -0.46 6.16
N ILE A 59 -0.05 0.26 7.05
CA ILE A 59 -0.97 1.33 6.68
C ILE A 59 -0.63 2.50 7.60
N PHE A 60 -0.38 3.67 7.02
CA PHE A 60 -0.03 4.85 7.79
C PHE A 60 -0.62 6.12 7.17
N ARG A 61 -0.67 7.18 7.97
CA ARG A 61 -1.15 8.49 7.54
C ARG A 61 0.02 9.43 7.33
N HIS A 62 0.09 10.09 6.18
CA HIS A 62 1.16 11.04 5.87
C HIS A 62 0.65 12.26 5.10
N LYS A 63 1.37 13.39 5.21
CA LYS A 63 1.04 14.65 4.53
C LYS A 63 1.64 14.64 3.13
N GLY A 64 0.79 14.64 2.10
CA GLY A 64 1.24 14.73 0.71
C GLY A 64 1.76 16.11 0.34
N ASN A 65 2.32 16.24 -0.87
CA ASN A 65 2.94 17.48 -1.37
C ASN A 65 1.98 18.68 -1.43
N ASN A 66 0.67 18.44 -1.48
CA ASN A 66 -0.37 19.49 -1.46
C ASN A 66 -0.77 19.90 -0.03
N GLY A 67 -0.05 19.43 0.98
CA GLY A 67 -0.29 19.72 2.39
C GLY A 67 -1.49 19.00 3.03
N LYS A 68 -2.19 18.14 2.28
CA LYS A 68 -3.31 17.33 2.81
C LYS A 68 -2.80 15.98 3.31
N TYR A 69 -3.51 15.41 4.28
CA TYR A 69 -3.19 14.08 4.81
C TYR A 69 -3.90 12.98 4.01
N TYR A 70 -3.17 11.90 3.75
CA TYR A 70 -3.67 10.72 3.03
C TYR A 70 -3.26 9.44 3.75
N ALA A 71 -3.98 8.36 3.46
CA ALA A 71 -3.57 7.02 3.80
C ALA A 71 -2.58 6.48 2.75
N PHE A 72 -1.49 5.90 3.23
CA PHE A 72 -0.48 5.24 2.43
C PHE A 72 -0.41 3.78 2.87
N ILE A 73 -0.11 2.91 1.91
CA ILE A 73 0.09 1.48 2.17
C ILE A 73 1.53 1.11 1.84
N VAL A 74 2.14 0.33 2.73
CA VAL A 74 3.38 -0.38 2.46
C VAL A 74 2.98 -1.77 1.97
N ILE A 75 3.62 -2.23 0.90
CA ILE A 75 3.27 -3.49 0.27
C ILE A 75 4.51 -4.30 -0.07
N ASP A 76 4.38 -5.62 -0.02
CA ASP A 76 5.31 -6.53 -0.69
C ASP A 76 4.69 -6.99 -2.00
N TRP A 77 5.41 -6.77 -3.10
CA TRP A 77 5.01 -7.24 -4.42
C TRP A 77 5.22 -8.74 -4.56
N PHE A 78 4.31 -9.38 -5.28
CA PHE A 78 4.46 -10.75 -5.72
C PHE A 78 4.95 -10.79 -7.17
N LYS A 79 5.97 -11.61 -7.43
CA LYS A 79 6.37 -12.00 -8.79
C LYS A 79 5.75 -13.35 -9.14
N ASN A 80 5.21 -13.46 -10.35
CA ASN A 80 4.81 -14.74 -10.91
C ASN A 80 6.09 -15.56 -11.19
N ILE A 81 6.14 -16.81 -10.72
CA ILE A 81 7.30 -17.68 -10.92
C ILE A 81 7.14 -18.64 -12.11
N ASN A 82 6.10 -18.43 -12.93
CA ASN A 82 5.74 -19.23 -14.11
C ASN A 82 5.55 -20.73 -13.81
N GLN A 83 5.20 -21.06 -12.56
CA GLN A 83 4.83 -22.39 -12.14
C GLN A 83 3.33 -22.42 -11.84
N LYS A 84 2.70 -23.57 -12.04
CA LYS A 84 1.27 -23.76 -11.78
C LYS A 84 1.04 -24.93 -10.84
N HIS A 85 0.00 -24.85 -10.04
CA HIS A 85 -0.48 -25.97 -9.25
C HIS A 85 -0.96 -27.08 -10.20
N SER A 86 -0.44 -28.30 -10.05
CA SER A 86 -0.66 -29.40 -11.02
C SER A 86 -2.12 -29.82 -11.18
N VAL A 87 -2.96 -29.60 -10.16
CA VAL A 87 -4.37 -29.98 -10.19
C VAL A 87 -5.29 -28.80 -10.49
N LEU A 88 -4.94 -27.60 -10.02
CA LEU A 88 -5.83 -26.44 -10.07
C LEU A 88 -5.48 -25.50 -11.22
N GLU A 89 -4.33 -25.73 -11.85
CA GLU A 89 -3.75 -24.89 -12.90
C GLU A 89 -3.53 -23.41 -12.51
N CYS A 90 -3.65 -23.09 -11.21
CA CYS A 90 -3.44 -21.76 -10.68
C CYS A 90 -1.95 -21.40 -10.67
N PRO A 91 -1.57 -20.17 -11.06
CA PRO A 91 -0.18 -19.71 -11.01
C PRO A 91 0.33 -19.58 -9.57
N PHE A 92 1.61 -19.86 -9.39
CA PHE A 92 2.33 -19.61 -8.14
C PHE A 92 3.02 -18.25 -8.17
N TYR A 93 3.05 -17.64 -6.99
CA TYR A 93 3.63 -16.33 -6.74
C TYR A 93 4.62 -16.40 -5.59
N GLN A 94 5.66 -15.57 -5.67
CA GLN A 94 6.66 -15.42 -4.61
C GLN A 94 6.82 -13.95 -4.27
N ILE A 95 7.11 -13.62 -3.01
CA ILE A 95 7.50 -12.26 -2.62
C ILE A 95 8.74 -11.84 -3.42
N GLN A 96 8.70 -10.64 -3.98
CA GLN A 96 9.79 -10.04 -4.73
C GLN A 96 10.81 -9.40 -3.77
N ASP A 97 12.10 -9.71 -3.96
CA ASP A 97 13.17 -9.09 -3.16
C ASP A 97 13.25 -7.57 -3.38
N ILE A 98 13.60 -6.86 -2.30
CA ILE A 98 13.30 -5.44 -1.95
C ILE A 98 14.03 -4.38 -2.82
N GLY A 99 14.44 -4.71 -4.05
CA GLY A 99 15.34 -3.86 -4.84
C GLY A 99 14.80 -2.48 -5.26
N ASN A 100 13.48 -2.26 -5.28
CA ASN A 100 12.85 -0.96 -5.56
C ASN A 100 11.33 -1.04 -5.29
N GLN A 101 10.87 -0.73 -4.08
CA GLN A 101 9.44 -0.69 -3.77
C GLN A 101 8.89 0.74 -3.95
N ARG A 102 8.00 0.95 -4.93
CA ARG A 102 7.12 2.12 -4.97
C ARG A 102 5.99 1.93 -3.94
N MET A 103 5.72 2.93 -3.11
CA MET A 103 4.61 2.88 -2.13
C MET A 103 3.32 3.41 -2.78
N PRO A 104 2.25 2.61 -2.89
CA PRO A 104 0.97 3.08 -3.38
C PRO A 104 0.31 4.06 -2.39
N ARG A 105 -0.40 5.04 -2.94
CA ARG A 105 -1.25 5.96 -2.19
C ARG A 105 -2.71 5.63 -2.46
N LEU A 106 -3.52 5.59 -1.41
CA LEU A 106 -4.97 5.50 -1.52
C LEU A 106 -5.54 6.93 -1.63
N LEU A 107 -6.43 7.15 -2.60
CA LEU A 107 -7.01 8.46 -2.92
C LEU A 107 -7.87 9.02 -1.80
#